data_AF-A0A931IQV1-F1
#
_entry.id   AF-A0A931IQV1-F1
#
_cell.length_a   1.000
_cell.length_b   1.000
_cell.length_c   1.000
_cell.angle_alpha   90.00
_cell.angle_beta   90.00
_cell.angle_gamma   90.00
#
_symmetry.space_group_name_H-M   'P 1'
#
loop_
_entity.id
_entity.type
_entity.pdbx_description
1 polymer ?
#
loop_
_entity_poly.entity_id
_entity_poly.type
_entity_poly.pdbx_seq_one_letter_code
_entity_poly.pdbx_strand_id
1 'polypeptide(L)'
;MSISFVSSIISRLKREIEQLEQSSKSDQKKKDGAQAKLKQLQRDIQKSLLPSDLSNKMTRIEKLNVELSEINKQQLLQTKQLADKKAELQKHISKQK
;
A
#
# COMPACT_ATOMS: atom_id res chain seq x y z
N MET A 1 25.96 9.99 23.17
CA MET A 1 24.96 8.94 23.50
C MET A 1 25.71 7.65 23.78
N SER A 2 25.24 6.85 24.75
CA SER A 2 25.82 5.54 24.99
C SER A 2 25.61 4.61 23.78
N ILE A 3 26.56 3.71 23.53
CA ILE A 3 26.50 2.72 22.44
C ILE A 3 25.21 1.87 22.55
N SER A 4 24.77 1.56 23.78
CA SER A 4 23.54 0.83 24.05
C SER A 4 22.27 1.57 23.57
N PHE A 5 22.24 2.90 23.73
CA PHE A 5 21.10 3.73 23.31
C PHE A 5 20.98 3.76 21.77
N VAL A 6 22.10 3.90 21.07
CA VAL A 6 22.09 3.92 19.58
C VAL A 6 21.71 2.56 19.00
N SER A 7 22.18 1.46 19.62
CA SER A 7 21.78 0.09 19.23
C SER A 7 20.28 -0.16 19.40
N SER A 8 19.67 0.36 20.47
CA SER A 8 18.23 0.29 20.70
C SER A 8 17.43 1.03 19.61
N ILE A 9 17.87 2.24 19.23
CA ILE A 9 17.24 3.01 18.14
C ILE A 9 17.31 2.25 16.82
N ILE A 10 18.47 1.71 16.46
CA ILE A 10 18.67 0.92 15.24
C ILE A 10 17.73 -0.29 15.22
N SER A 11 17.64 -1.02 16.33
CA SER A 11 16.78 -2.20 16.45
C SER A 11 15.31 -1.85 16.29
N ARG A 12 14.88 -0.73 16.90
CA ARG A 12 13.51 -0.22 16.74
C ARG A 12 13.21 0.17 15.29
N LEU A 13 14.09 0.92 14.65
CA LEU A 13 13.93 1.35 13.25
C LEU A 13 13.85 0.16 12.29
N LYS A 14 14.65 -0.89 12.51
CA LYS A 14 14.56 -2.13 11.71
C LYS A 14 13.20 -2.81 11.84
N ARG A 15 12.67 -2.94 13.07
CA ARG A 15 11.33 -3.50 13.30
C ARG A 15 10.22 -2.66 12.66
N GLU A 16 10.29 -1.34 12.78
CA GLU A 16 9.33 -0.42 12.15
C GLU A 16 9.36 -0.57 10.62
N ILE A 17 10.55 -0.68 10.01
CA ILE A 17 10.71 -0.92 8.57
C ILE A 17 10.09 -2.26 8.17
N GLU A 18 10.38 -3.35 8.87
CA GLU A 18 9.82 -4.68 8.58
C GLU A 18 8.29 -4.68 8.67
N GLN A 19 7.73 -4.02 9.69
CA GLN A 19 6.27 -3.88 9.83
C GLN A 19 5.65 -3.09 8.68
N LEU A 20 6.26 -1.97 8.26
CA LEU A 20 5.81 -1.20 7.11
C LEU A 20 5.88 -2.00 5.81
N GLU A 21 6.93 -2.79 5.61
CA GLU A 21 7.08 -3.65 4.44
C GLU A 21 6.02 -4.78 4.41
N GLN A 22 5.69 -5.36 5.57
CA GLN A 22 4.60 -6.34 5.67
C GLN A 22 3.23 -5.72 5.39
N SER A 23 2.97 -4.52 5.94
CA SER A 23 1.74 -3.77 5.66
C SER A 23 1.59 -3.46 4.17
N SER A 24 2.67 -3.00 3.54
CA SER A 24 2.69 -2.68 2.11
C SER A 24 2.39 -3.91 1.24
N LYS A 25 2.93 -5.08 1.58
CA LYS A 25 2.61 -6.35 0.90
C LYS A 25 1.14 -6.74 1.04
N SER A 26 0.53 -6.50 2.21
CA SER A 26 -0.90 -6.75 2.44
C SER A 26 -1.77 -5.83 1.57
N ASP A 27 -1.44 -4.54 1.53
CA ASP A 27 -2.17 -3.57 0.73
C ASP A 27 -2.01 -3.82 -0.78
N GLN A 28 -0.85 -4.31 -1.21
CA GLN A 28 -0.65 -4.76 -2.59
C GLN A 28 -1.58 -5.93 -2.94
N LYS A 29 -1.74 -6.94 -2.06
CA LYS A 29 -2.69 -8.04 -2.30
C LYS A 29 -4.14 -7.54 -2.42
N LYS A 30 -4.54 -6.58 -1.58
CA LYS A 30 -5.87 -5.96 -1.66
C LYS A 30 -6.07 -5.24 -2.99
N LYS A 31 -5.06 -4.47 -3.43
CA LYS A 31 -5.05 -3.79 -4.73
C LYS A 31 -5.21 -4.77 -5.89
N ASP A 32 -4.43 -5.85 -5.90
CA ASP A 32 -4.48 -6.86 -6.95
C ASP A 32 -5.87 -7.52 -7.02
N GLY A 33 -6.46 -7.83 -5.86
CA GLY A 33 -7.82 -8.36 -5.76
C GLY A 33 -8.90 -7.38 -6.27
N ALA A 34 -8.80 -6.10 -5.91
CA ALA A 34 -9.71 -5.06 -6.39
C ALA A 34 -9.57 -4.83 -7.91
N GLN A 35 -8.35 -4.83 -8.44
CA GLN A 35 -8.09 -4.75 -9.88
C GLN A 35 -8.63 -5.95 -10.65
N ALA A 36 -8.49 -7.17 -10.11
CA ALA A 36 -9.05 -8.37 -10.73
C ALA A 36 -10.58 -8.29 -10.82
N LYS A 37 -11.26 -7.88 -9.75
CA LYS A 37 -12.72 -7.66 -9.73
C LYS A 37 -13.15 -6.58 -10.71
N LEU A 38 -12.39 -5.49 -10.80
CA LEU A 38 -12.69 -4.41 -11.74
C LEU A 38 -12.56 -4.88 -13.19
N LYS A 39 -11.49 -5.60 -13.55
CA LYS A 39 -11.32 -6.20 -14.88
C LYS A 39 -12.44 -7.17 -15.22
N GLN A 40 -12.89 -7.97 -14.25
CA GLN A 40 -14.03 -8.87 -14.44
C GLN A 40 -15.31 -8.09 -14.71
N LEU A 41 -15.64 -7.09 -13.88
CA LEU A 41 -16.83 -6.25 -14.07
C LEU A 41 -16.82 -5.52 -15.42
N GLN A 42 -15.67 -5.03 -15.86
CA GLN A 42 -15.53 -4.41 -17.19
C GLN A 42 -15.88 -5.38 -18.32
N ARG A 43 -15.44 -6.65 -18.24
CA ARG A 43 -15.80 -7.69 -19.21
C ARG A 43 -17.29 -8.05 -19.12
N ASP A 44 -17.85 -8.08 -17.92
CA ASP A 44 -19.26 -8.43 -17.72
C ASP A 44 -20.20 -7.33 -18.24
N ILE A 45 -19.79 -6.05 -18.18
CA ILE A 45 -20.53 -4.94 -18.79
C ILE A 45 -20.65 -5.12 -20.31
N GLN A 46 -19.58 -5.56 -20.98
CA GLN A 46 -19.61 -5.81 -22.44
C GLN A 46 -20.60 -6.90 -22.84
N LYS A 47 -21.01 -7.76 -21.90
CA LYS A 47 -21.97 -8.85 -22.10
C LYS A 47 -23.37 -8.53 -21.56
N SER A 48 -23.54 -7.40 -20.89
CA SER A 48 -24.80 -7.05 -20.25
C SER A 48 -25.79 -6.51 -21.30
N LEU A 49 -26.97 -7.11 -21.35
CA LEU A 49 -28.02 -6.81 -22.33
C LEU A 49 -29.12 -5.90 -21.76
N LEU A 50 -29.11 -5.66 -20.44
CA LEU A 50 -30.16 -4.90 -19.74
C LEU A 50 -29.62 -3.57 -19.19
N PRO A 51 -30.30 -2.43 -19.43
CA PRO A 51 -29.86 -1.11 -18.94
C PRO A 51 -29.73 -1.02 -17.41
N SER A 52 -30.60 -1.71 -16.65
CA SER A 52 -30.58 -1.71 -15.19
C SER A 52 -29.37 -2.47 -14.62
N ASP A 53 -28.95 -3.55 -15.25
CA ASP A 53 -27.75 -4.31 -14.89
C ASP A 53 -26.48 -3.51 -15.21
N LEU A 54 -26.49 -2.78 -16.32
CA LEU A 54 -25.39 -1.91 -16.74
C LEU A 54 -25.16 -0.75 -15.75
N SER A 55 -26.22 -0.06 -15.33
CA SER A 55 -26.14 1.01 -14.32
C SER A 55 -25.58 0.51 -12.98
N ASN A 56 -26.05 -0.63 -12.48
CA ASN A 56 -25.56 -1.22 -11.24
C ASN A 56 -24.08 -1.60 -11.30
N LYS A 57 -23.64 -2.19 -12.42
CA LYS A 57 -22.22 -2.52 -12.65
C LYS A 57 -21.35 -1.27 -12.73
N MET A 58 -21.82 -0.20 -13.38
CA MET A 58 -21.10 1.08 -13.47
C MET A 58 -20.88 1.70 -12.08
N THR A 59 -21.91 1.79 -11.24
CA THR A 59 -21.75 2.26 -9.85
C THR A 59 -20.75 1.41 -9.06
N ARG A 60 -20.71 0.09 -9.31
CA ARG A 60 -19.76 -0.80 -8.64
C ARG A 60 -18.32 -0.61 -9.14
N ILE A 61 -18.13 -0.30 -10.42
CA ILE A 61 -16.82 0.08 -10.98
C ILE A 61 -16.35 1.41 -10.36
N GLU A 62 -17.22 2.40 -10.25
CA GLU A 62 -16.87 3.68 -9.62
C GLU A 62 -16.40 3.49 -8.17
N LYS A 63 -17.13 2.70 -7.38
CA LYS A 63 -16.73 2.36 -6.00
C LYS A 63 -15.36 1.68 -5.94
N LEU A 64 -15.11 0.70 -6.81
CA LEU A 64 -13.81 0.02 -6.88
C LEU A 64 -12.68 0.95 -7.34
N ASN A 65 -12.94 1.89 -8.23
CA ASN A 65 -11.96 2.90 -8.66
C ASN A 65 -11.61 3.86 -7.52
N VAL A 66 -12.60 4.28 -6.73
CA VAL A 66 -12.36 5.10 -5.53
C VAL A 66 -11.50 4.32 -4.53
N GLU A 67 -11.85 3.07 -4.23
CA GLU A 67 -11.09 2.19 -3.33
C GLU A 67 -9.63 2.02 -3.81
N LEU A 68 -9.42 1.78 -5.12
CA LEU A 68 -8.08 1.68 -5.71
C LEU A 68 -7.28 2.99 -5.60
N SER A 69 -7.95 4.13 -5.73
CA SER A 69 -7.33 5.45 -5.56
C SER A 69 -6.87 5.67 -4.12
N GLU A 70 -7.69 5.29 -3.15
CA GLU A 70 -7.35 5.36 -1.72
C GLU A 70 -6.18 4.45 -1.37
N ILE A 71 -6.19 3.20 -1.85
CA ILE A 71 -5.08 2.26 -1.66
C ILE A 71 -3.80 2.82 -2.27
N ASN A 72 -3.85 3.41 -3.47
CA ASN A 72 -2.68 4.04 -4.10
C ASN A 72 -2.12 5.21 -3.27
N LYS A 73 -3.00 6.06 -2.70
CA LYS A 73 -2.56 7.15 -1.81
C LYS A 73 -1.87 6.59 -0.56
N GLN A 74 -2.44 5.56 0.05
CA GLN A 74 -1.85 4.90 1.22
C GLN A 74 -0.49 4.27 0.89
N GLN A 75 -0.36 3.58 -0.25
CA GLN A 75 0.92 3.03 -0.71
C GLN A 75 1.99 4.10 -0.92
N LEU A 76 1.61 5.26 -1.47
CA LEU A 76 2.54 6.37 -1.68
C LEU A 76 3.02 6.96 -0.36
N LEU A 77 2.12 7.11 0.63
CA LEU A 77 2.47 7.54 1.98
C LEU A 77 3.40 6.53 2.67
N GLN A 78 3.08 5.24 2.62
CA GLN A 78 3.92 4.18 3.18
C GLN A 78 5.31 4.14 2.52
N THR A 79 5.39 4.35 1.20
CA THR A 79 6.66 4.39 0.46
C THR A 79 7.53 5.57 0.92
N LYS A 80 6.94 6.75 1.12
CA LYS A 80 7.65 7.91 1.68
C LYS A 80 8.15 7.61 3.09
N GLN A 81 7.29 7.09 3.96
CA GLN A 81 7.66 6.71 5.33
C GLN A 81 8.79 5.68 5.36
N LEU A 82 8.77 4.68 4.45
CA LEU A 82 9.84 3.71 4.32
C LEU A 82 11.16 4.35 3.89
N ALA A 83 11.13 5.27 2.92
CA ALA A 83 12.32 5.99 2.48
C ALA A 83 12.92 6.82 3.62
N ASP A 84 12.08 7.55 4.35
CA ASP A 84 12.50 8.38 5.49
C ASP A 84 13.10 7.51 6.60
N LYS A 85 12.46 6.40 6.96
CA LYS A 85 12.95 5.47 7.99
C LYS A 85 14.24 4.77 7.59
N LYS A 86 14.40 4.40 6.31
CA LYS A 86 15.66 3.84 5.79
C LYS A 86 16.79 4.88 5.81
N ALA A 87 16.50 6.14 5.47
CA ALA A 87 17.47 7.22 5.57
C ALA A 87 17.87 7.51 7.03
N GLU A 88 16.90 7.51 7.95
CA GLU A 88 17.13 7.66 9.39
C GLU A 88 18.03 6.53 9.93
N LEU A 89 17.72 5.27 9.58
CA LEU A 89 18.53 4.12 9.93
C LEU A 89 19.97 4.24 9.40
N GLN A 90 20.15 4.62 8.13
CA GLN A 90 21.46 4.81 7.54
C GLN A 90 22.26 5.90 8.26
N LYS A 91 21.60 7.00 8.65
CA LYS A 91 22.23 8.08 9.43
C LYS A 91 22.73 7.59 10.79
N HIS A 92 21.99 6.72 11.47
CA HIS A 92 22.42 6.13 12.74
C HIS A 92 23.58 5.14 12.57
N ILE A 93 23.58 4.35 11.50
CA ILE A 93 24.66 3.40 11.18
C ILE A 93 25.95 4.16 10.81
N SER A 94 25.88 5.17 9.96
CA SER A 94 27.05 5.96 9.55
C SER A 94 27.67 6.75 10.71
N LYS A 95 26.91 7.08 11.76
CA LYS A 95 27.42 7.71 12.98
C LYS A 95 28.10 6.74 13.96
N GLN A 96 27.99 5.43 13.73
CA GLN A 96 28.68 4.39 14.50
C GLN A 96 30.00 3.93 13.87
N LYS A 97 30.26 4.31 12.61
CA LYS A 97 31.58 4.18 11.97
C LYS A 97 32.45 5.37 12.35
#